data_AF-A0ABC9FWM1-F1
#
_entry.id   AF-A0ABC9FWM1-F1
#
_cell.length_a   1.000
_cell.length_b   1.000
_cell.length_c   1.000
_cell.angle_alpha   90.00
_cell.angle_beta   90.00
_cell.angle_gamma   90.00
#
_symmetry.space_group_name_H-M   'P 1'
#
loop_
_entity.id
_entity.type
_entity.pdbx_description
1 polymer ?
#
loop_
_entity_poly.entity_id
_entity_poly.type
_entity_poly.pdbx_seq_one_letter_code
_entity_poly.pdbx_strand_id
1 'polypeptide(L)'
;MGVGGSFWDLLKPYARHEGAGYLRGRRVAVDLSFWVVSHSTAIRARSPRARKPHLRTTFFRTLSLFAKMGAFPVFVVDGEPSPLKSQARAARFFRGSGMDLAALPSTEADAESSTAAAPVKGRNAAFTRCVEECVELLEYLGMPVLWAKGEAEALCAQLNNEGLVDACITADSDAFLFGAKTVIKVLKSNCKEPFECYNIADIEAGLGLKRKQMVAMALLIGSDHDLHGVPGFGLETALRFVQLFDEDEILDKLHEIGRGVYPFLEGMDNPHVDDLPSSSTKSSIVKSPHCSNCGHPGSKKNHSKVGCNYCLVDALENCVEKPAGFKCDCPGCEKARALKEQRKHENWQIKVCKRIAAETNFPNEEIIKLYLSDNNLDKEKGVPLLSWNKPDVEALVDFLTYSQNWEPSYIRQRMLPMLSTIYLREVASSPSTPLLLCDQYEFDSIQRIKIRYGHPYYLVKWKRGTRGMNSNISSKKPVTEGETSSEVVVLDEDDEEDTVVCESSELLDEPDVPQVLTDDGCCFLLTDEDIQLVSAAFPKDTARFQEEQRLKEAKSKSRKSKSSASSSFETPKGPRPTGVQLSITEFYRSKKGLNIESGKKPVGEGQSAKEGSRKASDRDLNKSLPKSVRRRILFD
;
A
#
# COMPACT_ATOMS: atom_id res chain seq x y z
N MET A 1 -8.31 -3.20 -9.63
CA MET A 1 -7.16 -2.31 -9.41
C MET A 1 -5.97 -3.13 -9.81
N GLY A 2 -5.75 -3.08 -11.12
CA GLY A 2 -4.87 -3.93 -11.89
C GLY A 2 -5.23 -5.41 -11.96
N VAL A 3 -4.25 -6.15 -12.49
CA VAL A 3 -4.23 -7.60 -12.75
C VAL A 3 -5.08 -8.43 -11.77
N GLY A 4 -5.98 -9.22 -12.33
CA GLY A 4 -6.92 -10.06 -11.59
C GLY A 4 -6.29 -11.24 -10.84
N GLY A 5 -7.14 -12.07 -10.25
CA GLY A 5 -6.72 -13.35 -9.67
C GLY A 5 -5.81 -13.26 -8.42
N SER A 6 -5.79 -12.13 -7.71
CA SER A 6 -4.92 -11.86 -6.55
C SER A 6 -3.42 -11.79 -6.87
N PHE A 7 -3.06 -11.14 -7.98
CA PHE A 7 -1.67 -10.91 -8.40
C PHE A 7 -0.76 -10.35 -7.28
N TRP A 8 -1.28 -9.44 -6.45
CA TRP A 8 -0.54 -8.92 -5.28
C TRP A 8 -0.12 -9.97 -4.24
N ASP A 9 -0.84 -11.09 -4.09
CA ASP A 9 -0.47 -12.16 -3.17
C ASP A 9 0.66 -13.05 -3.73
N LEU A 10 0.80 -13.14 -5.06
CA LEU A 10 1.96 -13.74 -5.72
C LEU A 10 3.23 -12.88 -5.56
N LEU A 11 3.10 -11.56 -5.62
CA LEU A 11 4.24 -10.64 -5.40
C LEU A 11 4.66 -10.55 -3.92
N LYS A 12 3.74 -10.81 -2.99
CA LYS A 12 3.92 -10.62 -1.53
C LYS A 12 5.18 -11.24 -0.90
N PRO A 13 5.67 -12.44 -1.30
CA PRO A 13 6.93 -12.99 -0.78
C PRO A 13 8.17 -12.13 -1.08
N TYR A 14 8.09 -11.24 -2.08
CA TYR A 14 9.17 -10.38 -2.55
C TYR A 14 9.02 -8.93 -2.04
N ALA A 15 8.10 -8.68 -1.09
CA ALA A 15 7.88 -7.38 -0.49
C ALA A 15 8.98 -7.02 0.53
N ARG A 16 9.83 -6.05 0.20
CA ARG A 16 10.72 -5.40 1.16
C ARG A 16 9.88 -4.59 2.15
N HIS A 17 10.26 -4.67 3.42
CA HIS A 17 9.56 -3.98 4.51
C HIS A 17 10.40 -2.79 4.94
N GLU A 18 10.19 -1.65 4.27
CA GLU A 18 11.06 -0.48 4.35
C GLU A 18 10.60 0.54 5.40
N GLY A 19 11.58 1.17 6.08
CA GLY A 19 11.34 2.14 7.14
C GLY A 19 11.15 3.58 6.63
N ALA A 20 10.64 4.47 7.49
CA ALA A 20 10.36 5.87 7.15
C ALA A 20 11.54 6.65 6.50
N GLY A 21 12.79 6.31 6.86
CA GLY A 21 13.99 6.92 6.28
C GLY A 21 14.38 6.42 4.88
N TYR A 22 13.79 5.33 4.37
CA TYR A 22 14.06 4.82 3.01
C TYR A 22 13.72 5.87 1.94
N LEU A 23 12.70 6.69 2.19
CA LEU A 23 12.23 7.76 1.29
C LEU A 23 13.03 9.07 1.41
N ARG A 24 13.98 9.16 2.35
CA ARG A 24 14.69 10.41 2.62
C ARG A 24 15.58 10.80 1.45
N GLY A 25 15.40 12.02 0.94
CA GLY A 25 16.11 12.51 -0.24
C GLY A 25 15.61 11.95 -1.57
N ARG A 26 14.65 11.01 -1.57
CA ARG A 26 14.08 10.43 -2.80
C ARG A 26 12.95 11.29 -3.36
N ARG A 27 12.90 11.35 -4.68
CA ARG A 27 11.76 11.83 -5.47
C ARG A 27 10.76 10.68 -5.60
N VAL A 28 9.47 10.95 -5.41
CA VAL A 28 8.45 9.88 -5.36
C VAL A 28 7.22 10.32 -6.12
N ALA A 29 6.81 9.59 -7.15
CA ALA A 29 5.52 9.83 -7.79
C ALA A 29 4.38 9.32 -6.90
N VAL A 30 3.30 10.08 -6.78
CA VAL A 30 2.14 9.79 -5.94
C VAL A 30 0.89 9.80 -6.80
N ASP A 31 0.24 8.65 -6.88
CA ASP A 31 -1.09 8.49 -7.47
C ASP A 31 -2.13 9.20 -6.60
N LEU A 32 -2.61 10.36 -7.08
CA LEU A 32 -3.56 11.18 -6.34
C LEU A 32 -4.98 10.60 -6.39
N SER A 33 -5.39 9.97 -7.49
CA SER A 33 -6.74 9.44 -7.63
C SER A 33 -6.95 8.27 -6.67
N PHE A 34 -5.97 7.37 -6.53
CA PHE A 34 -5.95 6.34 -5.49
C PHE A 34 -6.04 6.93 -4.08
N TRP A 35 -5.27 7.99 -3.77
CA TRP A 35 -5.31 8.62 -2.44
C TRP A 35 -6.70 9.17 -2.11
N VAL A 36 -7.34 9.89 -3.04
CA VAL A 36 -8.69 10.45 -2.88
C VAL A 36 -9.73 9.34 -2.72
N VAL A 37 -9.76 8.34 -3.60
CA VAL A 37 -10.73 7.23 -3.54
C VAL A 37 -10.60 6.48 -2.21
N SER A 38 -9.41 5.93 -1.92
CA SER A 38 -9.21 5.01 -0.80
C SER A 38 -9.51 5.63 0.57
N HIS A 39 -9.31 6.93 0.73
CA HIS A 39 -9.52 7.62 2.01
C HIS A 39 -10.89 8.28 2.13
N SER A 40 -11.57 8.57 1.02
CA SER A 40 -13.00 8.93 1.06
C SER A 40 -13.83 7.81 1.70
N THR A 41 -13.54 6.54 1.39
CA THR A 41 -14.20 5.37 2.00
C THR A 41 -13.76 5.18 3.46
N ALA A 42 -12.45 5.17 3.73
CA ALA A 42 -11.92 4.90 5.06
C ALA A 42 -12.32 5.94 6.12
N ILE A 43 -12.37 7.23 5.76
CA ILE A 43 -12.76 8.29 6.70
C ILE A 43 -14.27 8.38 6.86
N ARG A 44 -15.08 8.19 5.81
CA ARG A 44 -16.55 8.17 5.96
C ARG A 44 -17.03 7.01 6.84
N ALA A 45 -16.28 5.91 6.91
CA ALA A 45 -16.55 4.80 7.82
C ALA A 45 -16.21 5.10 9.30
N ARG A 46 -15.22 5.95 9.59
CA ARG A 46 -14.75 6.26 10.96
C ARG A 46 -15.28 7.58 11.51
N SER A 47 -15.52 8.56 10.65
CA SER A 47 -15.93 9.91 10.99
C SER A 47 -16.95 10.42 9.96
N PRO A 48 -18.22 9.95 10.00
CA PRO A 48 -19.23 10.27 8.99
C PRO A 48 -19.54 11.77 8.83
N ARG A 49 -19.21 12.58 9.84
CA ARG A 49 -19.36 14.05 9.88
C ARG A 49 -18.12 14.81 9.36
N ALA A 50 -17.04 14.14 8.95
CA ALA A 50 -15.81 14.80 8.50
C ALA A 50 -16.03 15.61 7.21
N ARG A 51 -15.84 16.93 7.28
CA ARG A 51 -15.95 17.82 6.12
C ARG A 51 -14.78 17.62 5.16
N LYS A 52 -15.06 17.49 3.86
CA LYS A 52 -14.08 17.35 2.77
C LYS A 52 -12.86 16.47 3.15
N PRO A 53 -13.08 15.16 3.43
CA PRO A 53 -12.06 14.30 4.04
C PRO A 53 -10.85 14.05 3.12
N HIS A 54 -11.00 14.26 1.81
CA HIS A 54 -9.92 14.26 0.83
C HIS A 54 -8.86 15.32 1.17
N LEU A 55 -9.25 16.59 1.36
CA LEU A 55 -8.32 17.68 1.71
C LEU A 55 -7.56 17.42 3.01
N ARG A 56 -8.27 17.01 4.07
CA ARG A 56 -7.65 16.67 5.35
C ARG A 56 -6.59 15.57 5.19
N THR A 57 -6.86 14.57 4.34
CA THR A 57 -5.93 13.47 4.06
C THR A 57 -4.72 13.96 3.27
N THR A 58 -4.95 14.64 2.14
CA THR A 58 -3.89 15.14 1.25
C THR A 58 -2.94 16.08 2.00
N PHE A 59 -3.47 17.02 2.80
CA PHE A 59 -2.67 17.92 3.63
C PHE A 59 -1.72 17.15 4.57
N PHE A 60 -2.26 16.30 5.46
CA PHE A 60 -1.42 15.61 6.45
C PHE A 60 -0.47 14.58 5.83
N ARG A 61 -0.83 13.97 4.70
CA ARG A 61 0.06 13.07 3.98
C ARG A 61 1.21 13.78 3.31
N THR A 62 0.96 14.89 2.62
CA THR A 62 2.02 15.70 2.00
C THR A 62 2.99 16.20 3.07
N LEU A 63 2.49 16.71 4.21
CA LEU A 63 3.33 17.08 5.35
C LEU A 63 4.13 15.89 5.91
N SER A 64 3.52 14.70 6.06
CA SER A 64 4.21 13.51 6.59
C SER A 64 5.30 13.00 5.62
N LEU A 65 5.02 13.00 4.32
CA LEU A 65 5.92 12.54 3.27
C LEU A 65 7.09 13.50 3.05
N PHE A 66 6.82 14.80 2.99
CA PHE A 66 7.85 15.83 2.82
C PHE A 66 8.71 16.01 4.07
N ALA A 67 8.10 16.23 5.25
CA ALA A 67 8.83 16.61 6.46
C ALA A 67 9.27 15.40 7.31
N LYS A 68 8.36 14.50 7.71
CA LYS A 68 8.73 13.36 8.58
C LYS A 68 9.64 12.37 7.84
N MET A 69 9.25 11.98 6.63
CA MET A 69 9.97 10.99 5.81
C MET A 69 11.09 11.62 4.97
N GLY A 70 11.09 12.94 4.77
CA GLY A 70 12.17 13.66 4.10
C GLY A 70 12.19 13.49 2.58
N ALA A 71 11.06 13.11 1.98
CA ALA A 71 10.93 12.87 0.54
C ALA A 71 10.72 14.16 -0.27
N PHE A 72 10.62 13.99 -1.58
CA PHE A 72 10.26 14.98 -2.59
C PHE A 72 9.09 14.43 -3.44
N PRO A 73 7.83 14.60 -3.03
CA PRO A 73 6.69 14.01 -3.73
C PRO A 73 6.33 14.79 -5.00
N VAL A 74 6.02 14.05 -6.07
CA VAL A 74 5.41 14.55 -7.31
C VAL A 74 4.01 13.93 -7.39
N PHE A 75 2.98 14.75 -7.51
CA PHE A 75 1.60 14.24 -7.58
C PHE A 75 1.19 14.02 -9.03
N VAL A 76 0.56 12.88 -9.31
CA VAL A 76 0.08 12.51 -10.64
C VAL A 76 -1.43 12.35 -10.59
N VAL A 77 -2.10 13.03 -11.52
CA VAL A 77 -3.56 13.07 -11.66
C VAL A 77 -3.97 12.26 -12.89
N ASP A 78 -5.07 11.51 -12.77
CA ASP A 78 -5.70 10.82 -13.92
C ASP A 78 -6.13 11.84 -15.00
N GLY A 79 -5.96 11.44 -16.25
CA GLY A 79 -6.53 12.09 -17.43
C GLY A 79 -7.80 11.39 -17.89
N GLU A 80 -7.95 11.20 -19.19
CA GLU A 80 -9.13 10.54 -19.77
C GLU A 80 -8.91 9.01 -19.84
N PRO A 81 -9.70 8.20 -19.11
CA PRO A 81 -9.52 6.75 -19.07
C PRO A 81 -9.84 6.11 -20.41
N SER A 82 -9.00 5.16 -20.81
CA SER A 82 -9.17 4.39 -22.06
C SER A 82 -10.59 3.80 -22.21
N PRO A 83 -11.16 3.71 -23.43
CA PRO A 83 -12.52 3.20 -23.64
C PRO A 83 -12.76 1.82 -23.00
N LEU A 84 -11.75 0.95 -23.07
CA LEU A 84 -11.71 -0.35 -22.40
C LEU A 84 -11.83 -0.23 -20.87
N LYS A 85 -11.02 0.61 -20.22
CA LYS A 85 -11.09 0.85 -18.77
C LYS A 85 -12.41 1.52 -18.36
N SER A 86 -12.98 2.37 -19.22
CA SER A 86 -14.29 2.99 -19.01
C SER A 86 -15.44 1.97 -19.09
N GLN A 87 -15.44 1.09 -20.09
CA GLN A 87 -16.40 0.00 -20.23
C GLN A 87 -16.28 -1.01 -19.07
N ALA A 88 -15.05 -1.36 -18.68
CA ALA A 88 -14.76 -2.23 -17.54
C ALA A 88 -15.22 -1.62 -16.21
N ARG A 89 -14.94 -0.33 -15.97
CA ARG A 89 -15.44 0.44 -14.79
C ARG A 89 -16.98 0.46 -14.76
N ALA A 90 -17.65 0.65 -15.90
CA ALA A 90 -19.11 0.59 -15.99
C ALA A 90 -19.64 -0.82 -15.67
N ALA A 91 -19.13 -1.86 -16.33
CA ALA A 91 -19.57 -3.24 -16.12
C ALA A 91 -19.36 -3.73 -14.66
N ARG A 92 -18.28 -3.29 -13.99
CA ARG A 92 -18.09 -3.46 -12.54
C ARG A 92 -19.19 -2.77 -11.73
N PHE A 93 -19.51 -1.51 -12.03
CA PHE A 93 -20.54 -0.73 -11.33
C PHE A 93 -21.95 -1.34 -11.46
N PHE A 94 -22.38 -1.76 -12.67
CA PHE A 94 -23.67 -2.42 -12.87
C PHE A 94 -23.76 -3.73 -12.07
N ARG A 95 -22.71 -4.56 -12.14
CA ARG A 95 -22.60 -5.85 -11.41
C ARG A 95 -22.65 -5.65 -9.88
N GLY A 96 -21.91 -4.69 -9.33
CA GLY A 96 -21.92 -4.38 -7.88
C GLY A 96 -23.25 -3.81 -7.40
N SER A 97 -23.89 -2.97 -8.21
CA SER A 97 -25.20 -2.37 -7.93
C SER A 97 -26.35 -3.38 -7.96
N GLY A 98 -26.16 -4.55 -8.57
CA GLY A 98 -27.22 -5.54 -8.80
C GLY A 98 -28.21 -5.09 -9.88
N MET A 99 -27.76 -4.25 -10.82
CA MET A 99 -28.49 -3.88 -12.03
C MET A 99 -28.10 -4.83 -13.17
N ASP A 100 -29.03 -5.09 -14.09
CA ASP A 100 -28.78 -6.03 -15.20
C ASP A 100 -27.71 -5.49 -16.16
N LEU A 101 -26.82 -6.36 -16.63
CA LEU A 101 -25.78 -6.03 -17.61
C LEU A 101 -26.40 -5.70 -18.98
N ALA A 102 -27.62 -6.16 -19.26
CA ALA A 102 -28.40 -5.76 -20.42
C ALA A 102 -28.77 -4.24 -20.45
N ALA A 103 -28.51 -3.50 -19.37
CA ALA A 103 -28.67 -2.04 -19.31
C ALA A 103 -27.38 -1.25 -19.58
N LEU A 104 -26.29 -1.90 -19.99
CA LEU A 104 -25.09 -1.23 -20.49
C LEU A 104 -25.39 -0.51 -21.82
N PRO A 105 -25.09 0.80 -21.94
CA PRO A 105 -25.13 1.49 -23.24
C PRO A 105 -24.24 0.78 -24.25
N SER A 106 -24.80 0.41 -25.40
CA SER A 106 -24.04 -0.23 -26.50
C SER A 106 -23.32 0.79 -27.38
N THR A 107 -23.72 2.07 -27.29
CA THR A 107 -23.07 3.21 -27.95
C THR A 107 -23.04 4.43 -27.02
N GLU A 108 -22.18 5.41 -27.33
CA GLU A 108 -22.17 6.73 -26.68
C GLU A 108 -23.55 7.43 -26.73
N ALA A 109 -24.29 7.26 -27.83
CA ALA A 109 -25.62 7.87 -28.00
C ALA A 109 -26.65 7.30 -27.00
N ASP A 110 -26.57 6.01 -26.66
CA ASP A 110 -27.43 5.39 -25.66
C ASP A 110 -27.09 5.87 -24.23
N ALA A 111 -25.86 6.35 -24.00
CA ALA A 111 -25.38 6.86 -22.72
C ALA A 111 -25.88 8.29 -22.39
N GLU A 112 -26.54 8.96 -23.33
CA GLU A 112 -27.24 10.24 -23.08
C GLU A 112 -28.73 10.05 -22.76
N SER A 113 -29.38 9.03 -23.33
CA SER A 113 -30.81 8.77 -23.13
C SER A 113 -31.12 7.87 -21.92
N SER A 114 -30.17 7.03 -21.50
CA SER A 114 -30.39 6.05 -20.43
C SER A 114 -30.42 6.65 -19.02
N THR A 115 -31.52 6.39 -18.29
CA THR A 115 -31.72 6.87 -16.90
C THR A 115 -30.69 6.32 -15.90
N ALA A 116 -29.97 5.24 -16.24
CA ALA A 116 -28.88 4.68 -15.47
C ALA A 116 -27.56 5.48 -15.57
N ALA A 117 -27.36 6.29 -16.61
CA ALA A 117 -26.13 7.06 -16.80
C ALA A 117 -26.03 8.28 -15.86
N ALA A 118 -27.17 8.89 -15.49
CA ALA A 118 -27.23 10.06 -14.63
C ALA A 118 -26.52 9.92 -13.26
N PRO A 119 -26.73 8.85 -12.45
CA PRO A 119 -26.00 8.68 -11.19
C PRO A 119 -24.49 8.46 -11.38
N VAL A 120 -24.05 7.86 -12.50
CA VAL A 120 -22.63 7.67 -12.82
C VAL A 120 -21.99 9.03 -13.18
N LYS A 121 -22.61 9.79 -14.09
CA LYS A 121 -22.18 11.16 -14.45
C LYS A 121 -22.10 12.06 -13.20
N GLY A 122 -23.08 11.97 -12.30
CA GLY A 122 -23.09 12.69 -11.02
C GLY A 122 -21.99 12.27 -10.03
N ARG A 123 -21.70 10.96 -9.90
CA ARG A 123 -20.58 10.45 -9.09
C ARG A 123 -19.24 10.94 -9.64
N ASN A 124 -19.04 10.87 -10.96
CA ASN A 124 -17.78 11.24 -11.60
C ASN A 124 -17.52 12.75 -11.43
N ALA A 125 -18.50 13.62 -11.68
CA ALA A 125 -18.36 15.06 -11.44
C ALA A 125 -18.06 15.42 -9.97
N ALA A 126 -18.62 14.67 -9.00
CA ALA A 126 -18.28 14.84 -7.59
C ALA A 126 -16.85 14.38 -7.26
N PHE A 127 -16.35 13.34 -7.94
CA PHE A 127 -14.97 12.88 -7.80
C PHE A 127 -13.98 13.87 -8.41
N THR A 128 -14.22 14.35 -9.64
CA THR A 128 -13.38 15.38 -10.30
C THR A 128 -13.20 16.60 -9.40
N ARG A 129 -14.29 17.10 -8.78
CA ARG A 129 -14.20 18.21 -7.82
C ARG A 129 -13.34 17.89 -6.60
N CYS A 130 -13.38 16.66 -6.08
CA CYS A 130 -12.51 16.28 -4.97
C CYS A 130 -11.03 16.18 -5.38
N VAL A 131 -10.74 15.93 -6.66
CA VAL A 131 -9.39 15.97 -7.24
C VAL A 131 -8.95 17.41 -7.46
N GLU A 132 -9.76 18.25 -8.11
CA GLU A 132 -9.51 19.70 -8.33
C GLU A 132 -9.15 20.40 -7.01
N GLU A 133 -9.96 20.24 -5.97
CA GLU A 133 -9.70 20.84 -4.65
C GLU A 133 -8.41 20.28 -4.01
N CYS A 134 -8.00 19.05 -4.32
CA CYS A 134 -6.71 18.51 -3.86
C CYS A 134 -5.53 19.07 -4.66
N VAL A 135 -5.70 19.37 -5.96
CA VAL A 135 -4.67 20.02 -6.78
C VAL A 135 -4.41 21.43 -6.27
N GLU A 136 -5.47 22.23 -6.05
CA GLU A 136 -5.37 23.58 -5.47
C GLU A 136 -4.61 23.58 -4.12
N LEU A 137 -4.95 22.64 -3.23
CA LEU A 137 -4.25 22.40 -1.96
C LEU A 137 -2.75 22.06 -2.13
N LEU A 138 -2.41 21.30 -3.17
CA LEU A 138 -1.02 20.90 -3.45
C LEU A 138 -0.21 22.02 -4.09
N GLU A 139 -0.84 22.86 -4.90
CA GLU A 139 -0.26 24.07 -5.48
C GLU A 139 0.05 25.12 -4.41
N TYR A 140 -0.87 25.38 -3.45
CA TYR A 140 -0.57 26.22 -2.29
C TYR A 140 0.52 25.62 -1.37
N LEU A 141 0.66 24.29 -1.34
CA LEU A 141 1.79 23.61 -0.67
C LEU A 141 3.10 23.66 -1.49
N GLY A 142 3.10 24.22 -2.70
CA GLY A 142 4.29 24.31 -3.56
C GLY A 142 4.75 22.96 -4.15
N MET A 143 3.88 21.96 -4.22
CA MET A 143 4.21 20.64 -4.76
C MET A 143 4.06 20.60 -6.29
N PRO A 144 4.94 19.90 -7.03
CA PRO A 144 4.74 19.65 -8.45
C PRO A 144 3.59 18.67 -8.67
N VAL A 145 2.61 19.09 -9.48
CA VAL A 145 1.47 18.29 -9.91
C VAL A 145 1.57 18.07 -11.43
N LEU A 146 1.38 16.83 -11.87
CA LEU A 146 1.38 16.42 -13.28
C LEU A 146 0.07 15.75 -13.64
N TRP A 147 -0.41 16.00 -14.86
CA TRP A 147 -1.59 15.35 -15.41
C TRP A 147 -1.14 14.26 -16.39
N ALA A 148 -1.62 13.03 -16.17
CA ALA A 148 -1.47 11.96 -17.15
C ALA A 148 -2.43 12.21 -18.32
N LYS A 149 -2.09 11.70 -19.51
CA LYS A 149 -3.04 11.65 -20.64
C LYS A 149 -4.22 10.72 -20.36
N GLY A 150 -3.93 9.57 -19.76
CA GLY A 150 -4.93 8.58 -19.36
C GLY A 150 -4.84 8.27 -17.88
N GLU A 151 -3.87 7.45 -17.49
CA GLU A 151 -3.89 6.75 -16.19
C GLU A 151 -2.69 7.16 -15.33
N ALA A 152 -2.93 7.55 -14.08
CA ALA A 152 -1.91 8.11 -13.19
C ALA A 152 -0.79 7.11 -12.90
N GLU A 153 -1.12 5.82 -12.75
CA GLU A 153 -0.18 4.73 -12.57
C GLU A 153 0.77 4.56 -13.77
N ALA A 154 0.31 4.85 -15.00
CA ALA A 154 1.12 4.78 -16.22
C ALA A 154 2.15 5.91 -16.30
N LEU A 155 1.76 7.15 -15.97
CA LEU A 155 2.71 8.25 -15.91
C LEU A 155 3.65 8.12 -14.69
N CYS A 156 3.19 7.62 -13.54
CA CYS A 156 4.07 7.28 -12.42
C CYS A 156 5.15 6.27 -12.85
N ALA A 157 4.75 5.18 -13.51
CA ALA A 157 5.65 4.15 -14.01
C ALA A 157 6.67 4.70 -15.03
N GLN A 158 6.22 5.54 -15.97
CA GLN A 158 7.11 6.22 -16.92
C GLN A 158 8.15 7.09 -16.22
N LEU A 159 7.75 7.96 -15.29
CA LEU A 159 8.67 8.82 -14.52
C LEU A 159 9.71 7.99 -13.72
N ASN A 160 9.33 6.80 -13.23
CA ASN A 160 10.23 5.91 -12.51
C ASN A 160 11.14 5.08 -13.43
N ASN A 161 10.66 4.70 -14.61
CA ASN A 161 11.47 4.05 -15.63
C ASN A 161 12.56 5.01 -16.17
N GLU A 162 12.19 6.26 -16.45
CA GLU A 162 13.08 7.34 -16.91
C GLU A 162 14.04 7.87 -15.82
N GLY A 163 13.83 7.52 -14.55
CA GLY A 163 14.66 8.00 -13.43
C GLY A 163 14.38 9.44 -12.99
N LEU A 164 13.23 10.01 -13.39
CA LEU A 164 12.72 11.30 -12.91
C LEU A 164 12.15 11.19 -11.48
N VAL A 165 11.67 10.01 -11.08
CA VAL A 165 11.39 9.66 -9.68
C VAL A 165 12.02 8.32 -9.29
N ASP A 166 12.30 8.13 -8.00
CA ASP A 166 13.02 6.96 -7.48
C ASP A 166 12.06 5.84 -7.01
N ALA A 167 10.77 6.13 -6.85
CA ALA A 167 9.70 5.17 -6.57
C ALA A 167 8.30 5.73 -6.95
N CYS A 168 7.31 4.85 -7.09
CA CYS A 168 5.89 5.16 -7.23
C CYS A 168 5.11 4.77 -5.97
N ILE A 169 4.21 5.63 -5.47
CA ILE A 169 3.21 5.27 -4.45
C ILE A 169 1.85 5.09 -5.15
N THR A 170 1.45 3.84 -5.35
CA THR A 170 0.10 3.41 -5.78
C THR A 170 -0.15 1.98 -5.29
N ALA A 171 -1.41 1.64 -5.02
CA ALA A 171 -1.82 0.26 -4.73
C ALA A 171 -2.25 -0.52 -5.98
N ASP A 172 -2.29 0.12 -7.15
CA ASP A 172 -2.57 -0.58 -8.41
C ASP A 172 -1.32 -1.36 -8.88
N SER A 173 -1.51 -2.62 -9.27
CA SER A 173 -0.41 -3.46 -9.76
C SER A 173 0.01 -3.12 -11.19
N ASP A 174 -0.85 -2.44 -11.95
CA ASP A 174 -0.61 -2.18 -13.37
C ASP A 174 0.55 -1.21 -13.61
N ALA A 175 0.97 -0.47 -12.58
CA ALA A 175 2.24 0.26 -12.57
C ALA A 175 3.44 -0.62 -13.01
N PHE A 176 3.47 -1.92 -12.67
CA PHE A 176 4.52 -2.83 -13.13
C PHE A 176 4.43 -3.18 -14.63
N LEU A 177 3.21 -3.22 -15.19
CA LEU A 177 2.97 -3.49 -16.60
C LEU A 177 3.33 -2.26 -17.46
N PHE A 178 3.04 -1.06 -16.93
CA PHE A 178 3.57 0.21 -17.44
C PHE A 178 5.09 0.42 -17.16
N GLY A 179 5.78 -0.54 -16.53
CA GLY A 179 7.24 -0.56 -16.42
C GLY A 179 7.86 0.11 -15.18
N ALA A 180 7.10 0.30 -14.09
CA ALA A 180 7.65 0.81 -12.83
C ALA A 180 8.71 -0.13 -12.24
N LYS A 181 9.85 0.43 -11.84
CA LYS A 181 10.99 -0.30 -11.26
C LYS A 181 10.87 -0.47 -9.75
N THR A 182 10.14 0.42 -9.07
CA THR A 182 9.93 0.37 -7.60
C THR A 182 8.57 0.95 -7.23
N VAL A 183 7.71 0.12 -6.63
CA VAL A 183 6.35 0.46 -6.22
C VAL A 183 6.20 0.32 -4.70
N ILE A 184 5.57 1.31 -4.07
CA ILE A 184 5.24 1.37 -2.64
C ILE A 184 3.73 1.31 -2.52
N LYS A 185 3.23 0.13 -2.15
CA LYS A 185 1.81 -0.24 -2.34
C LYS A 185 0.87 0.49 -1.38
N VAL A 186 1.25 0.62 -0.11
CA VAL A 186 0.46 1.31 0.91
C VAL A 186 1.38 2.09 1.85
N LEU A 187 1.21 3.42 1.89
CA LEU A 187 1.88 4.29 2.84
C LEU A 187 0.88 4.78 3.91
N LYS A 188 1.08 4.37 5.16
CA LYS A 188 0.26 4.78 6.32
C LYS A 188 0.93 5.97 7.02
N SER A 189 0.23 7.10 7.17
CA SER A 189 0.82 8.39 7.54
C SER A 189 1.44 8.46 8.96
N ASN A 190 0.98 7.60 9.89
CA ASN A 190 1.40 7.57 11.29
C ASN A 190 2.01 6.23 11.77
N CYS A 191 2.29 5.26 10.88
CA CYS A 191 2.84 3.98 11.34
C CYS A 191 4.32 4.05 11.78
N LYS A 192 4.60 3.40 12.91
CA LYS A 192 5.96 2.96 13.30
C LYS A 192 6.35 1.65 12.59
N GLU A 193 5.38 0.99 11.97
CA GLU A 193 5.54 -0.21 11.14
C GLU A 193 6.20 0.16 9.79
N PRO A 194 7.05 -0.72 9.23
CA PRO A 194 7.51 -0.59 7.84
C PRO A 194 6.36 -0.63 6.81
N PHE A 195 6.61 -0.10 5.61
CA PHE A 195 5.68 -0.19 4.47
C PHE A 195 6.13 -1.24 3.45
N GLU A 196 5.17 -1.82 2.71
CA GLU A 196 5.45 -2.77 1.63
C GLU A 196 6.03 -2.02 0.41
N CYS A 197 7.31 -2.27 0.11
CA CYS A 197 8.01 -1.79 -1.07
C CYS A 197 8.42 -2.98 -1.96
N TYR A 198 8.15 -2.89 -3.25
CA TYR A 198 8.37 -3.94 -4.22
C TYR A 198 9.31 -3.40 -5.31
N ASN A 199 10.44 -4.08 -5.55
CA ASN A 199 11.36 -3.75 -6.63
C ASN A 199 11.28 -4.81 -7.73
N ILE A 200 11.31 -4.37 -9.00
CA ILE A 200 11.15 -5.29 -10.14
C ILE A 200 12.25 -6.36 -10.18
N ALA A 201 13.49 -6.04 -9.78
CA ALA A 201 14.61 -6.98 -9.81
C ALA A 201 14.43 -8.14 -8.80
N ASP A 202 13.71 -7.93 -7.69
CA ASP A 202 13.38 -9.02 -6.74
C ASP A 202 12.30 -9.95 -7.31
N ILE A 203 11.35 -9.38 -8.07
CA ILE A 203 10.26 -10.11 -8.75
C ILE A 203 10.83 -10.92 -9.92
N GLU A 204 11.73 -10.33 -10.71
CA GLU A 204 12.46 -11.00 -11.78
C GLU A 204 13.34 -12.14 -11.25
N ALA A 205 14.16 -11.89 -10.22
CA ALA A 205 15.02 -12.91 -9.62
C ALA A 205 14.24 -14.02 -8.89
N GLY A 206 13.05 -13.72 -8.38
CA GLY A 206 12.22 -14.66 -7.60
C GLY A 206 11.21 -15.47 -8.42
N LEU A 207 10.59 -14.87 -9.43
CA LEU A 207 9.53 -15.48 -10.25
C LEU A 207 9.88 -15.62 -11.73
N GLY A 208 10.97 -14.99 -12.21
CA GLY A 208 11.29 -14.93 -13.64
C GLY A 208 10.29 -14.10 -14.46
N LEU A 209 9.57 -13.17 -13.81
CA LEU A 209 8.55 -12.33 -14.45
C LEU A 209 9.08 -10.94 -14.82
N LYS A 210 9.19 -10.66 -16.12
CA LYS A 210 9.52 -9.35 -16.69
C LYS A 210 8.29 -8.63 -17.28
N ARG A 211 8.45 -7.41 -17.82
CA ARG A 211 7.34 -6.51 -18.26
C ARG A 211 6.39 -7.21 -19.24
N LYS A 212 6.88 -7.78 -20.36
CA LYS A 212 5.97 -8.40 -21.36
C LYS A 212 5.28 -9.67 -20.84
N GLN A 213 5.93 -10.43 -19.94
CA GLN A 213 5.33 -11.61 -19.31
C GLN A 213 4.22 -11.23 -18.32
N MET A 214 4.36 -10.11 -17.58
CA MET A 214 3.28 -9.60 -16.73
C MET A 214 2.11 -9.05 -17.55
N VAL A 215 2.36 -8.39 -18.70
CA VAL A 215 1.31 -8.02 -19.66
C VAL A 215 0.60 -9.26 -20.20
N ALA A 216 1.34 -10.32 -20.55
CA ALA A 216 0.75 -11.61 -20.93
C ALA A 216 -0.09 -12.24 -19.81
N MET A 217 0.31 -12.12 -18.53
CA MET A 217 -0.52 -12.56 -17.41
C MET A 217 -1.82 -11.76 -17.29
N ALA A 218 -1.81 -10.44 -17.50
CA ALA A 218 -3.03 -9.61 -17.50
C ALA A 218 -3.99 -9.97 -18.64
N LEU A 219 -3.48 -10.25 -19.84
CA LEU A 219 -4.30 -10.74 -20.96
C LEU A 219 -4.92 -12.11 -20.66
N LEU A 220 -4.21 -12.99 -19.95
CA LEU A 220 -4.69 -14.34 -19.65
C LEU A 220 -5.66 -14.39 -18.45
N ILE A 221 -5.44 -13.58 -17.41
CA ILE A 221 -6.21 -13.59 -16.15
C ILE A 221 -7.36 -12.57 -16.15
N GLY A 222 -7.24 -11.49 -16.92
CA GLY A 222 -8.03 -10.27 -16.77
C GLY A 222 -7.30 -9.20 -15.94
N SER A 223 -7.75 -7.95 -16.10
CA SER A 223 -7.13 -6.70 -15.66
C SER A 223 -8.20 -5.63 -15.35
N ASP A 224 -7.81 -4.35 -15.30
CA ASP A 224 -8.74 -3.22 -15.28
C ASP A 224 -9.22 -2.78 -16.68
N HIS A 225 -8.67 -3.32 -17.78
CA HIS A 225 -9.13 -3.06 -19.16
C HIS A 225 -9.98 -4.19 -19.75
N ASP A 226 -9.72 -5.44 -19.35
CA ASP A 226 -10.52 -6.62 -19.71
C ASP A 226 -10.88 -7.39 -18.42
N LEU A 227 -12.17 -7.58 -18.17
CA LEU A 227 -12.67 -8.23 -16.95
C LEU A 227 -12.66 -9.76 -17.00
N HIS A 228 -12.35 -10.36 -18.16
CA HIS A 228 -12.58 -11.77 -18.42
C HIS A 228 -11.31 -12.55 -18.76
N GLY A 229 -10.37 -11.97 -19.51
CA GLY A 229 -9.18 -12.68 -19.97
C GLY A 229 -9.56 -13.94 -20.74
N VAL A 230 -8.76 -15.01 -20.61
CA VAL A 230 -9.08 -16.30 -21.26
C VAL A 230 -9.83 -17.21 -20.28
N PRO A 231 -11.06 -17.69 -20.61
CA PRO A 231 -11.89 -18.46 -19.69
C PRO A 231 -11.20 -19.68 -19.05
N GLY A 232 -11.22 -19.69 -17.71
CA GLY A 232 -10.65 -20.78 -16.91
C GLY A 232 -9.12 -20.74 -16.76
N PHE A 233 -8.46 -19.65 -17.15
CA PHE A 233 -7.16 -19.29 -16.59
C PHE A 233 -7.31 -18.75 -15.16
N GLY A 234 -6.18 -18.69 -14.47
CA GLY A 234 -6.03 -18.19 -13.11
C GLY A 234 -4.55 -18.11 -12.79
N LEU A 235 -4.20 -17.44 -11.69
CA LEU A 235 -2.84 -16.99 -11.39
C LEU A 235 -1.75 -18.05 -11.59
N GLU A 236 -1.92 -19.26 -11.01
CA GLU A 236 -0.98 -20.39 -11.15
C GLU A 236 -0.86 -20.91 -12.61
N THR A 237 -1.97 -20.94 -13.35
CA THR A 237 -1.99 -21.44 -14.73
C THR A 237 -1.34 -20.45 -15.68
N ALA A 238 -1.60 -19.15 -15.50
CA ALA A 238 -1.00 -18.08 -16.27
C ALA A 238 0.50 -17.96 -15.98
N LEU A 239 0.90 -17.94 -14.70
CA LEU A 239 2.31 -17.91 -14.27
C LEU A 239 3.10 -19.06 -14.90
N ARG A 240 2.62 -20.30 -14.74
CA ARG A 240 3.27 -21.49 -15.30
C ARG A 240 3.33 -21.49 -16.83
N PHE A 241 2.42 -20.76 -17.50
CA PHE A 241 2.43 -20.64 -18.96
C PHE A 241 3.41 -19.55 -19.45
N VAL A 242 3.43 -18.36 -18.83
CA VAL A 242 4.36 -17.29 -19.26
C VAL A 242 5.81 -17.63 -18.95
N GLN A 243 6.06 -18.48 -17.94
CA GLN A 243 7.38 -19.05 -17.62
C GLN A 243 7.89 -20.09 -18.64
N LEU A 244 7.11 -20.45 -19.67
CA LEU A 244 7.57 -21.35 -20.75
C LEU A 244 8.34 -20.62 -21.86
N PHE A 245 8.30 -19.28 -21.89
CA PHE A 245 8.82 -18.46 -22.96
C PHE A 245 9.63 -17.29 -22.39
N ASP A 246 10.67 -16.87 -23.11
CA ASP A 246 11.39 -15.66 -22.77
C ASP A 246 10.55 -14.40 -23.02
N GLU A 247 10.93 -13.30 -22.37
CA GLU A 247 10.18 -12.03 -22.43
C GLU A 247 9.95 -11.54 -23.86
N ASP A 248 10.94 -11.64 -24.75
CA ASP A 248 10.79 -11.15 -26.11
C ASP A 248 9.89 -12.03 -26.98
N GLU A 249 9.75 -13.32 -26.66
CA GLU A 249 8.94 -14.27 -27.41
C GLU A 249 7.48 -14.33 -26.95
N ILE A 250 7.18 -14.07 -25.67
CA ILE A 250 5.86 -14.40 -25.08
C ILE A 250 4.67 -13.81 -25.85
N LEU A 251 4.77 -12.59 -26.36
CA LEU A 251 3.68 -11.94 -27.09
C LEU A 251 3.52 -12.54 -28.49
N ASP A 252 4.61 -12.76 -29.22
CA ASP A 252 4.58 -13.43 -30.53
C ASP A 252 4.02 -14.86 -30.41
N LYS A 253 4.33 -15.56 -29.32
CA LYS A 253 3.79 -16.89 -29.00
C LYS A 253 2.31 -16.85 -28.60
N LEU A 254 1.84 -15.79 -27.93
CA LEU A 254 0.38 -15.56 -27.77
C LEU A 254 -0.30 -15.30 -29.14
N HIS A 255 0.32 -14.55 -30.05
CA HIS A 255 -0.21 -14.32 -31.41
C HIS A 255 -0.22 -15.60 -32.27
N GLU A 256 0.80 -16.45 -32.18
CA GLU A 256 0.80 -17.78 -32.82
C GLU A 256 -0.36 -18.64 -32.32
N ILE A 257 -0.52 -18.74 -30.99
CA ILE A 257 -1.55 -19.58 -30.37
C ILE A 257 -2.96 -19.03 -30.63
N GLY A 258 -3.14 -17.70 -30.65
CA GLY A 258 -4.41 -17.06 -31.05
C GLY A 258 -4.81 -17.37 -32.49
N ARG A 259 -3.85 -17.61 -33.40
CA ARG A 259 -4.08 -18.10 -34.76
C ARG A 259 -4.20 -19.63 -34.87
N GLY A 260 -4.17 -20.36 -33.74
CA GLY A 260 -4.22 -21.82 -33.69
C GLY A 260 -2.89 -22.53 -33.97
N VAL A 261 -1.77 -21.80 -34.09
CA VAL A 261 -0.43 -22.39 -34.23
C VAL A 261 0.12 -22.74 -32.85
N TYR A 262 0.57 -23.98 -32.65
CA TYR A 262 0.96 -24.49 -31.33
C TYR A 262 2.49 -24.70 -31.25
N PRO A 263 3.25 -23.84 -30.53
CA PRO A 263 4.73 -23.88 -30.53
C PRO A 263 5.34 -25.22 -30.07
N PHE A 264 4.59 -26.01 -29.30
CA PHE A 264 5.04 -27.29 -28.73
C PHE A 264 4.77 -28.51 -29.63
N LEU A 265 4.40 -28.31 -30.91
CA LEU A 265 4.06 -29.38 -31.87
C LEU A 265 4.95 -29.41 -33.13
N GLU A 266 6.05 -28.65 -33.19
CA GLU A 266 7.02 -28.77 -34.28
C GLU A 266 7.55 -30.22 -34.39
N GLY A 267 7.30 -30.86 -35.53
CA GLY A 267 7.52 -32.30 -35.74
C GLY A 267 6.28 -33.09 -36.18
N MET A 268 5.10 -32.46 -36.24
CA MET A 268 3.94 -32.97 -37.00
C MET A 268 3.44 -31.89 -37.96
N ASP A 269 3.44 -32.19 -39.27
CA ASP A 269 2.96 -31.26 -40.30
C ASP A 269 1.50 -30.85 -40.05
N ASN A 270 1.23 -29.54 -40.16
CA ASN A 270 -0.05 -28.84 -39.89
C ASN A 270 -1.31 -29.72 -39.91
N PRO A 271 -1.76 -30.26 -38.76
CA PRO A 271 -3.10 -30.82 -38.63
C PRO A 271 -4.11 -29.67 -38.52
N HIS A 272 -5.23 -29.76 -39.24
CA HIS A 272 -6.39 -28.93 -38.91
C HIS A 272 -6.86 -29.21 -37.47
N VAL A 273 -7.64 -28.33 -36.86
CA VAL A 273 -7.97 -28.41 -35.41
C VAL A 273 -8.67 -29.74 -35.04
N ASP A 274 -9.33 -30.36 -36.02
CA ASP A 274 -10.05 -31.64 -35.98
C ASP A 274 -9.17 -32.88 -36.18
N ASP A 275 -8.02 -32.75 -36.86
CA ASP A 275 -7.14 -33.87 -37.23
C ASP A 275 -6.14 -34.28 -36.12
N LEU A 276 -6.20 -33.62 -34.95
CA LEU A 276 -5.31 -33.94 -33.82
C LEU A 276 -5.60 -35.37 -33.30
N PRO A 277 -4.66 -36.34 -33.43
CA PRO A 277 -4.98 -37.75 -33.24
C PRO A 277 -5.30 -38.08 -31.78
N SER A 278 -6.38 -38.82 -31.58
CA SER A 278 -6.80 -39.33 -30.27
C SER A 278 -5.83 -40.38 -29.72
N SER A 279 -4.75 -39.92 -29.06
CA SER A 279 -3.91 -40.68 -28.12
C SER A 279 -3.44 -42.07 -28.60
N SER A 280 -2.83 -42.16 -29.78
CA SER A 280 -2.53 -43.46 -30.43
C SER A 280 -1.09 -43.73 -30.86
N THR A 281 -0.16 -42.75 -30.89
CA THR A 281 1.28 -42.97 -31.10
C THR A 281 1.94 -43.63 -29.87
N LYS A 282 1.63 -44.92 -29.68
CA LYS A 282 2.11 -45.75 -28.57
C LYS A 282 3.59 -46.11 -28.74
N SER A 283 4.49 -45.17 -28.44
CA SER A 283 5.82 -45.53 -27.95
C SER A 283 5.65 -46.24 -26.60
N SER A 284 5.54 -47.56 -26.67
CA SER A 284 5.31 -48.47 -25.56
C SER A 284 6.65 -48.82 -24.91
N ILE A 285 7.05 -48.06 -23.90
CA ILE A 285 8.10 -48.51 -22.98
C ILE A 285 7.65 -49.85 -22.40
N VAL A 286 8.33 -50.93 -22.80
CA VAL A 286 8.10 -52.27 -22.27
C VAL A 286 8.49 -52.25 -20.80
N LYS A 287 7.49 -52.22 -19.92
CA LYS A 287 7.71 -52.25 -18.48
C LYS A 287 8.41 -53.55 -18.11
N SER A 288 9.56 -53.46 -17.47
CA SER A 288 10.22 -54.61 -16.84
C SER A 288 9.22 -55.32 -15.91
N PRO A 289 9.25 -56.66 -15.79
CA PRO A 289 8.39 -57.36 -14.84
C PRO A 289 8.80 -56.98 -13.41
N HIS A 290 7.82 -56.79 -12.54
CA HIS A 290 8.01 -56.49 -11.11
C HIS A 290 7.16 -57.43 -10.26
N CYS A 291 7.61 -57.71 -9.04
CA CYS A 291 6.97 -58.66 -8.14
C CYS A 291 5.73 -58.04 -7.48
N SER A 292 4.63 -58.79 -7.43
CA SER A 292 3.37 -58.32 -6.86
C SER A 292 3.42 -58.08 -5.35
N ASN A 293 4.29 -58.80 -4.61
CA ASN A 293 4.55 -58.59 -3.18
C ASN A 293 5.39 -57.33 -2.94
N CYS A 294 6.68 -57.36 -3.26
CA CYS A 294 7.65 -56.33 -2.87
C CYS A 294 7.79 -55.16 -3.86
N GLY A 295 7.21 -55.27 -5.07
CA GLY A 295 7.32 -54.23 -6.10
C GLY A 295 8.69 -54.14 -6.79
N HIS A 296 9.69 -54.93 -6.39
CA HIS A 296 11.03 -54.94 -6.98
C HIS A 296 11.10 -55.65 -8.35
N PRO A 297 12.12 -55.36 -9.19
CA PRO A 297 12.30 -55.99 -10.50
C PRO A 297 12.41 -57.52 -10.43
N GLY A 298 11.80 -58.20 -11.40
CA GLY A 298 11.66 -59.65 -11.45
C GLY A 298 10.23 -60.12 -11.16
N SER A 299 9.85 -61.30 -11.64
CA SER A 299 8.55 -61.91 -11.35
C SER A 299 8.50 -62.49 -9.93
N LYS A 300 7.32 -62.55 -9.30
CA LYS A 300 7.12 -63.29 -8.03
C LYS A 300 7.60 -64.75 -8.15
N LYS A 301 7.37 -65.40 -9.30
CA LYS A 301 7.88 -66.76 -9.60
C LYS A 301 9.41 -66.86 -9.72
N ASN A 302 10.10 -65.74 -9.92
CA ASN A 302 11.56 -65.67 -9.95
C ASN A 302 12.12 -65.45 -8.55
N HIS A 303 11.53 -64.52 -7.79
CA HIS A 303 11.98 -64.28 -6.41
C HIS A 303 11.76 -65.49 -5.50
N SER A 304 10.67 -66.25 -5.68
CA SER A 304 10.46 -67.54 -5.00
C SER A 304 11.38 -68.69 -5.47
N LYS A 305 12.40 -68.41 -6.29
CA LYS A 305 13.40 -69.39 -6.78
C LYS A 305 14.84 -68.97 -6.56
N VAL A 306 15.12 -67.67 -6.52
CA VAL A 306 16.50 -67.11 -6.51
C VAL A 306 16.64 -66.00 -5.45
N GLY A 307 15.67 -65.85 -4.54
CA GLY A 307 15.58 -64.72 -3.62
C GLY A 307 15.23 -63.40 -4.32
N CYS A 308 15.18 -62.31 -3.54
CA CYS A 308 15.04 -60.96 -4.09
C CYS A 308 16.17 -60.07 -3.58
N ASN A 309 17.10 -59.74 -4.49
CA ASN A 309 18.32 -58.93 -4.24
C ASN A 309 18.08 -57.56 -3.58
N TYR A 310 16.83 -57.10 -3.49
CA TYR A 310 16.42 -55.82 -2.93
C TYR A 310 15.66 -55.92 -1.60
N CYS A 311 15.23 -57.12 -1.19
CA CYS A 311 14.39 -57.28 0.01
C CYS A 311 15.20 -57.47 1.31
N LEU A 312 16.52 -57.70 1.23
CA LEU A 312 17.42 -57.98 2.38
C LEU A 312 17.00 -59.20 3.24
N VAL A 313 16.17 -60.09 2.71
CA VAL A 313 15.80 -61.37 3.33
C VAL A 313 16.51 -62.50 2.58
N ASP A 314 16.93 -63.54 3.30
CA ASP A 314 17.67 -64.68 2.73
C ASP A 314 16.91 -65.38 1.60
N ALA A 315 17.68 -66.02 0.70
CA ALA A 315 17.23 -66.45 -0.63
C ALA A 315 16.13 -67.54 -0.67
N LEU A 316 15.61 -67.96 0.48
CA LEU A 316 14.55 -68.96 0.65
C LEU A 316 13.27 -68.39 1.29
N GLU A 317 13.27 -67.15 1.79
CA GLU A 317 12.10 -66.54 2.41
C GLU A 317 11.19 -65.79 1.40
N ASN A 318 9.94 -65.57 1.82
CA ASN A 318 8.97 -64.85 1.00
C ASN A 318 9.30 -63.34 0.93
N CYS A 319 9.10 -62.75 -0.25
CA CYS A 319 9.27 -61.31 -0.44
C CYS A 319 8.39 -60.49 0.52
N VAL A 320 9.01 -59.58 1.26
CA VAL A 320 8.34 -58.55 2.08
C VAL A 320 7.24 -57.85 1.27
N GLU A 321 6.11 -57.54 1.91
CA GLU A 321 5.06 -56.76 1.27
C GLU A 321 5.49 -55.29 1.08
N LYS A 322 5.23 -54.74 -0.11
CA LYS A 322 5.58 -53.35 -0.43
C LYS A 322 4.83 -52.36 0.49
N PRO A 323 5.51 -51.33 1.03
CA PRO A 323 4.85 -50.26 1.76
C PRO A 323 3.79 -49.52 0.93
N ALA A 324 2.80 -48.93 1.61
CA ALA A 324 1.83 -48.05 0.97
C ALA A 324 2.53 -46.89 0.24
N GLY A 325 2.23 -46.71 -1.05
CA GLY A 325 2.85 -45.67 -1.88
C GLY A 325 4.24 -46.02 -2.45
N PHE A 326 4.72 -47.26 -2.31
CA PHE A 326 6.00 -47.72 -2.86
C PHE A 326 6.19 -47.37 -4.35
N LYS A 327 7.37 -46.81 -4.67
CA LYS A 327 7.83 -46.50 -6.03
C LYS A 327 9.07 -47.35 -6.32
N CYS A 328 9.13 -47.99 -7.49
CA CYS A 328 10.32 -48.74 -7.88
C CYS A 328 11.30 -47.83 -8.65
N ASP A 329 12.48 -47.63 -8.08
CA ASP A 329 13.56 -46.80 -8.65
C ASP A 329 14.51 -47.59 -9.57
N CYS A 330 13.99 -48.62 -10.27
CA CYS A 330 14.73 -49.21 -11.37
C CYS A 330 14.69 -48.28 -12.61
N PRO A 331 15.75 -48.24 -13.45
CA PRO A 331 15.80 -47.30 -14.59
C PRO A 331 14.64 -47.43 -15.60
N GLY A 332 14.02 -48.61 -15.70
CA GLY A 332 12.82 -48.82 -16.52
C GLY A 332 11.56 -48.14 -15.94
N CYS A 333 11.35 -48.23 -14.63
CA CYS A 333 10.25 -47.56 -13.93
C CYS A 333 10.48 -46.07 -13.72
N GLU A 334 11.74 -45.63 -13.65
CA GLU A 334 12.11 -44.22 -13.66
C GLU A 334 11.82 -43.59 -15.03
N LYS A 335 12.34 -44.14 -16.13
CA LYS A 335 12.04 -43.67 -17.50
C LYS A 335 10.55 -43.71 -17.82
N ALA A 336 9.83 -44.74 -17.37
CA ALA A 336 8.37 -44.83 -17.54
C ALA A 336 7.58 -43.83 -16.64
N ARG A 337 8.15 -43.37 -15.51
CA ARG A 337 7.60 -42.24 -14.74
C ARG A 337 7.87 -40.93 -15.47
N ALA A 338 9.13 -40.65 -15.83
CA ALA A 338 9.52 -39.42 -16.52
C ALA A 338 8.69 -39.19 -17.80
N LEU A 339 8.58 -40.18 -18.68
CA LEU A 339 7.79 -40.08 -19.91
C LEU A 339 6.26 -40.00 -19.66
N LYS A 340 5.77 -40.44 -18.50
CA LYS A 340 4.36 -40.20 -18.11
C LYS A 340 4.14 -38.76 -17.65
N GLU A 341 5.07 -38.18 -16.90
CA GLU A 341 5.00 -36.78 -16.46
C GLU A 341 5.26 -35.80 -17.63
N GLN A 342 6.16 -36.14 -18.56
CA GLN A 342 6.32 -35.46 -19.84
C GLN A 342 4.99 -35.44 -20.63
N ARG A 343 4.38 -36.62 -20.88
CA ARG A 343 3.08 -36.69 -21.56
C ARG A 343 1.97 -35.91 -20.86
N LYS A 344 1.98 -35.82 -19.52
CA LYS A 344 1.06 -34.94 -18.77
C LYS A 344 1.34 -33.46 -19.03
N HIS A 345 2.60 -33.06 -19.14
CA HIS A 345 3.00 -31.68 -19.43
C HIS A 345 2.57 -31.26 -20.83
N GLU A 346 2.86 -32.09 -21.85
CA GLU A 346 2.43 -31.91 -23.24
C GLU A 346 0.90 -31.80 -23.33
N ASN A 347 0.18 -32.75 -22.72
CA ASN A 347 -1.29 -32.74 -22.66
C ASN A 347 -1.87 -31.55 -21.86
N TRP A 348 -1.09 -30.91 -21.00
CA TRP A 348 -1.49 -29.67 -20.32
C TRP A 348 -1.22 -28.46 -21.22
N GLN A 349 -0.04 -28.36 -21.85
CA GLN A 349 0.28 -27.30 -22.83
C GLN A 349 -0.77 -27.24 -23.94
N ILE A 350 -1.11 -28.38 -24.56
CA ILE A 350 -2.13 -28.46 -25.63
C ILE A 350 -3.50 -27.96 -25.12
N LYS A 351 -3.90 -28.30 -23.89
CA LYS A 351 -5.18 -27.82 -23.31
C LYS A 351 -5.18 -26.33 -23.00
N VAL A 352 -4.04 -25.78 -22.59
CA VAL A 352 -3.85 -24.35 -22.32
C VAL A 352 -3.89 -23.57 -23.64
N CYS A 353 -3.16 -24.03 -24.66
CA CYS A 353 -3.16 -23.43 -25.99
C CYS A 353 -4.53 -23.51 -26.67
N LYS A 354 -5.25 -24.64 -26.56
CA LYS A 354 -6.63 -24.78 -27.10
C LYS A 354 -7.68 -23.90 -26.41
N ARG A 355 -7.40 -23.34 -25.22
CA ARG A 355 -8.27 -22.32 -24.60
C ARG A 355 -7.98 -20.93 -25.14
N ILE A 356 -6.70 -20.58 -25.28
CA ILE A 356 -6.26 -19.31 -25.87
C ILE A 356 -6.77 -19.21 -27.33
N ALA A 357 -6.59 -20.27 -28.12
CA ALA A 357 -7.05 -20.37 -29.51
C ALA A 357 -8.59 -20.43 -29.67
N ALA A 358 -9.34 -20.52 -28.58
CA ALA A 358 -10.80 -20.48 -28.60
C ALA A 358 -11.36 -19.08 -28.29
N GLU A 359 -10.51 -18.14 -27.85
CA GLU A 359 -10.91 -16.78 -27.53
C GLU A 359 -10.85 -15.86 -28.74
N THR A 360 -11.90 -15.08 -28.96
CA THR A 360 -12.01 -14.25 -30.18
C THR A 360 -11.22 -12.95 -30.04
N ASN A 361 -10.49 -12.58 -31.10
CA ASN A 361 -9.60 -11.41 -31.14
C ASN A 361 -8.47 -11.42 -30.08
N PHE A 362 -8.02 -12.62 -29.67
CA PHE A 362 -6.90 -12.77 -28.73
C PHE A 362 -5.53 -12.89 -29.46
N PRO A 363 -4.45 -12.28 -28.96
CA PRO A 363 -4.40 -11.35 -27.82
C PRO A 363 -4.88 -9.94 -28.23
N ASN A 364 -5.39 -9.18 -27.24
CA ASN A 364 -5.88 -7.82 -27.47
C ASN A 364 -4.72 -6.83 -27.68
N GLU A 365 -4.54 -6.44 -28.94
CA GLU A 365 -3.53 -5.48 -29.42
C GLU A 365 -3.61 -4.10 -28.77
N GLU A 366 -4.80 -3.61 -28.41
CA GLU A 366 -4.98 -2.29 -27.79
C GLU A 366 -4.44 -2.29 -26.36
N ILE A 367 -4.69 -3.38 -25.61
CA ILE A 367 -4.18 -3.57 -24.24
C ILE A 367 -2.65 -3.74 -24.25
N ILE A 368 -2.09 -4.48 -25.23
CA ILE A 368 -0.64 -4.60 -25.40
C ILE A 368 -0.01 -3.22 -25.66
N LYS A 369 -0.57 -2.46 -26.60
CA LYS A 369 -0.07 -1.11 -26.95
C LYS A 369 -0.21 -0.12 -25.79
N LEU A 370 -1.29 -0.21 -25.01
CA LEU A 370 -1.49 0.63 -23.83
C LEU A 370 -0.38 0.42 -22.79
N TYR A 371 -0.21 -0.81 -22.29
CA TYR A 371 0.79 -1.11 -21.26
C TYR A 371 2.24 -0.90 -21.72
N LEU A 372 2.54 -1.12 -23.00
CA LEU A 372 3.88 -0.93 -23.57
C LEU A 372 4.13 0.50 -24.11
N SER A 373 3.20 1.44 -23.95
CA SER A 373 3.39 2.82 -24.41
C SER A 373 4.04 3.71 -23.36
N ASP A 374 5.19 4.28 -23.71
CA ASP A 374 5.92 5.25 -22.89
C ASP A 374 5.60 6.71 -23.38
N ASN A 375 4.31 7.01 -23.55
CA ASN A 375 3.81 8.29 -24.10
C ASN A 375 2.73 8.95 -23.22
N ASN A 376 2.81 8.75 -21.90
CA ASN A 376 1.76 9.06 -20.92
C ASN A 376 1.73 10.55 -20.51
N LEU A 377 2.75 11.32 -20.89
CA LEU A 377 2.84 12.77 -20.74
C LEU A 377 2.58 13.50 -22.07
N ASP A 378 2.01 14.71 -22.00
CA ASP A 378 1.93 15.64 -23.14
C ASP A 378 3.31 16.14 -23.58
N LYS A 379 3.81 15.56 -24.69
CA LYS A 379 5.09 15.95 -25.30
C LYS A 379 5.17 17.42 -25.73
N GLU A 380 4.02 18.05 -25.98
CA GLU A 380 3.93 19.50 -26.26
C GLU A 380 4.30 20.37 -25.05
N LYS A 381 4.20 19.84 -23.83
CA LYS A 381 4.61 20.52 -22.57
C LYS A 381 6.09 20.28 -22.22
N GLY A 382 6.82 19.51 -23.05
CA GLY A 382 8.23 19.18 -22.86
C GLY A 382 8.49 18.13 -21.76
N VAL A 383 9.77 17.93 -21.43
CA VAL A 383 10.17 17.14 -20.25
C VAL A 383 9.87 17.97 -19.00
N PRO A 384 9.15 17.43 -17.99
CA PRO A 384 8.68 18.24 -16.88
C PRO A 384 9.81 18.53 -15.92
N LEU A 385 10.22 19.80 -15.82
CA LEU A 385 11.19 20.24 -14.83
C LEU A 385 10.55 20.19 -13.43
N LEU A 386 10.80 19.10 -12.71
CA LEU A 386 10.26 18.89 -11.35
C LEU A 386 10.85 19.90 -10.37
N SER A 387 10.07 20.92 -10.01
CA SER A 387 10.39 21.92 -9.01
C SER A 387 9.48 21.80 -7.78
N TRP A 388 10.07 22.00 -6.60
CA TRP A 388 9.33 22.16 -5.34
C TRP A 388 9.45 23.63 -4.93
N ASN A 389 8.32 24.33 -4.91
CA ASN A 389 8.24 25.75 -4.64
C ASN A 389 8.07 26.03 -3.14
N LYS A 390 8.22 27.29 -2.73
CA LYS A 390 7.80 27.71 -1.39
C LYS A 390 6.27 27.67 -1.30
N PRO A 391 5.67 27.18 -0.21
CA PRO A 391 4.22 27.18 -0.04
C PRO A 391 3.69 28.60 0.19
N ASP A 392 2.52 28.91 -0.35
CA ASP A 392 1.77 30.12 -0.01
C ASP A 392 1.02 29.86 1.31
N VAL A 393 1.62 30.31 2.41
CA VAL A 393 1.09 30.10 3.76
C VAL A 393 -0.22 30.85 3.99
N GLU A 394 -0.41 32.01 3.36
CA GLU A 394 -1.60 32.85 3.59
C GLU A 394 -2.79 32.31 2.79
N ALA A 395 -2.62 32.06 1.49
CA ALA A 395 -3.66 31.47 0.65
C ALA A 395 -4.09 30.08 1.16
N LEU A 396 -3.13 29.27 1.63
CA LEU A 396 -3.42 27.97 2.26
C LEU A 396 -4.20 28.08 3.58
N VAL A 397 -3.90 29.11 4.39
CA VAL A 397 -4.65 29.39 5.62
C VAL A 397 -6.09 29.78 5.31
N ASP A 398 -6.32 30.68 4.35
CA ASP A 398 -7.67 31.08 3.96
C ASP A 398 -8.45 29.92 3.32
N PHE A 399 -7.81 29.16 2.42
CA PHE A 399 -8.39 27.98 1.78
C PHE A 399 -8.78 26.89 2.80
N LEU A 400 -7.93 26.56 3.77
CA LEU A 400 -8.25 25.56 4.80
C LEU A 400 -9.25 26.10 5.83
N THR A 401 -9.22 27.39 6.17
CA THR A 401 -10.24 28.02 7.02
C THR A 401 -11.62 27.90 6.36
N TYR A 402 -11.73 28.28 5.08
CA TYR A 402 -12.98 28.17 4.31
C TYR A 402 -13.43 26.72 4.10
N SER A 403 -12.52 25.83 3.68
CA SER A 403 -12.87 24.47 3.22
C SER A 403 -13.03 23.44 4.35
N GLN A 404 -12.32 23.60 5.47
CA GLN A 404 -12.34 22.68 6.61
C GLN A 404 -13.00 23.26 7.88
N ASN A 405 -13.16 24.59 7.99
CA ASN A 405 -13.36 25.30 9.28
C ASN A 405 -12.25 25.01 10.29
N TRP A 406 -10.98 24.98 9.85
CA TRP A 406 -9.84 24.97 10.77
C TRP A 406 -9.48 26.40 11.18
N GLU A 407 -8.96 26.53 12.39
CA GLU A 407 -8.53 27.82 12.94
C GLU A 407 -7.13 28.20 12.38
N PRO A 408 -6.87 29.48 12.02
CA PRO A 408 -5.62 29.91 11.39
C PRO A 408 -4.32 29.53 12.14
N SER A 409 -4.29 29.60 13.47
CA SER A 409 -3.10 29.22 14.25
C SER A 409 -2.86 27.71 14.20
N TYR A 410 -3.91 26.88 14.28
CA TYR A 410 -3.83 25.43 14.07
C TYR A 410 -3.22 25.12 12.69
N ILE A 411 -3.69 25.76 11.61
CA ILE A 411 -3.17 25.50 10.25
C ILE A 411 -1.66 25.78 10.18
N ARG A 412 -1.26 26.98 10.63
CA ARG A 412 0.16 27.41 10.67
C ARG A 412 1.03 26.48 11.52
N GLN A 413 0.50 26.05 12.68
CA GLN A 413 1.18 25.11 13.58
C GLN A 413 1.40 23.72 12.96
N ARG A 414 0.49 23.24 12.09
CA ARG A 414 0.67 21.97 11.37
C ARG A 414 1.56 22.07 10.14
N MET A 415 1.60 23.23 9.46
CA MET A 415 2.57 23.47 8.37
C MET A 415 4.03 23.54 8.85
N LEU A 416 4.24 23.97 10.09
CA LEU A 416 5.55 24.35 10.60
C LEU A 416 6.68 23.31 10.44
N PRO A 417 6.49 21.98 10.60
CA PRO A 417 7.54 20.99 10.33
C PRO A 417 8.00 20.95 8.86
N MET A 418 7.12 21.31 7.92
CA MET A 418 7.47 21.46 6.51
C MET A 418 8.21 22.77 6.27
N LEU A 419 7.78 23.87 6.90
CA LEU A 419 8.45 25.17 6.79
C LEU A 419 9.89 25.12 7.36
N SER A 420 10.11 24.42 8.48
CA SER A 420 11.45 24.18 9.02
C SER A 420 12.30 23.23 8.16
N THR A 421 11.68 22.19 7.58
CA THR A 421 12.35 21.32 6.58
C THR A 421 12.80 22.11 5.35
N ILE A 422 11.95 23.00 4.80
CA ILE A 422 12.28 23.89 3.67
C ILE A 422 13.42 24.83 4.07
N TYR A 423 13.28 25.53 5.19
CA TYR A 423 14.30 26.43 5.73
C TYR A 423 15.68 25.76 5.83
N LEU A 424 15.76 24.57 6.42
CA LEU A 424 17.02 23.85 6.59
C LEU A 424 17.59 23.35 5.24
N ARG A 425 16.74 22.95 4.28
CA ARG A 425 17.16 22.64 2.90
C ARG A 425 17.76 23.88 2.20
N GLU A 426 17.15 25.05 2.39
CA GLU A 426 17.65 26.32 1.82
C GLU A 426 18.98 26.78 2.45
N VAL A 427 19.09 26.78 3.80
CA VAL A 427 20.33 27.15 4.50
C VAL A 427 21.48 26.21 4.15
N ALA A 428 21.22 24.90 4.04
CA ALA A 428 22.22 23.92 3.61
C ALA A 428 22.67 24.11 2.15
N SER A 429 21.82 24.67 1.28
CA SER A 429 22.12 24.91 -0.14
C SER A 429 22.79 26.27 -0.38
N SER A 430 22.40 27.29 0.39
CA SER A 430 22.77 28.70 0.19
C SER A 430 23.16 29.37 1.53
N PRO A 431 24.24 28.92 2.20
CA PRO A 431 24.57 29.31 3.58
C PRO A 431 25.02 30.77 3.78
N SER A 432 25.06 31.58 2.72
CA SER A 432 25.37 33.02 2.77
C SER A 432 24.17 33.92 3.05
N THR A 433 22.94 33.38 3.02
CA THR A 433 21.71 34.18 3.09
C THR A 433 21.15 34.21 4.53
N PRO A 434 20.92 35.39 5.13
CA PRO A 434 20.33 35.48 6.47
C PRO A 434 18.82 35.21 6.42
N LEU A 435 18.45 33.92 6.35
CA LEU A 435 17.07 33.46 6.37
C LEU A 435 16.54 33.37 7.80
N LEU A 436 15.26 33.70 7.99
CA LEU A 436 14.49 33.44 9.22
C LEU A 436 13.38 32.42 8.94
N LEU A 437 13.13 31.52 9.88
CA LEU A 437 12.00 30.59 9.81
C LEU A 437 10.70 31.39 10.06
N CYS A 438 9.76 31.30 9.10
CA CYS A 438 8.51 32.06 9.09
C CYS A 438 8.71 33.58 9.28
N ASP A 439 9.82 34.12 8.75
CA ASP A 439 10.28 35.52 8.88
C ASP A 439 10.41 36.07 10.32
N GLN A 440 10.34 35.17 11.32
CA GLN A 440 10.23 35.53 12.73
C GLN A 440 11.23 34.80 13.63
N TYR A 441 11.73 33.63 13.23
CA TYR A 441 12.52 32.76 14.11
C TYR A 441 13.95 32.54 13.59
N GLU A 442 14.94 32.77 14.47
CA GLU A 442 16.34 32.42 14.27
C GLU A 442 16.66 31.06 14.92
N PHE A 443 17.67 30.36 14.41
CA PHE A 443 18.18 29.13 15.04
C PHE A 443 18.91 29.48 16.35
N ASP A 444 18.54 28.82 17.45
CA ASP A 444 19.09 29.08 18.79
C ASP A 444 19.99 27.93 19.26
N SER A 445 19.48 26.70 19.32
CA SER A 445 20.27 25.56 19.83
C SER A 445 19.71 24.18 19.48
N ILE A 446 20.60 23.19 19.41
CA ILE A 446 20.20 21.77 19.47
C ILE A 446 20.06 21.40 20.94
N GLN A 447 18.86 20.98 21.36
CA GLN A 447 18.54 20.66 22.75
C GLN A 447 18.92 19.23 23.12
N ARG A 448 18.53 18.25 22.29
CA ARG A 448 18.79 16.82 22.48
C ARG A 448 18.58 16.03 21.20
N ILE A 449 19.10 14.80 21.15
CA ILE A 449 18.66 13.79 20.19
C ILE A 449 17.36 13.15 20.71
N LYS A 450 16.39 12.93 19.82
CA LYS A 450 15.24 12.03 20.01
C LYS A 450 15.32 10.89 18.99
N ILE A 451 14.69 9.76 19.28
CA ILE A 451 14.44 8.70 18.29
C ILE A 451 12.96 8.75 17.91
N ARG A 452 12.66 8.88 16.62
CA ARG A 452 11.31 8.87 16.03
C ARG A 452 11.29 7.90 14.86
N TYR A 453 10.30 7.01 14.79
CA TYR A 453 10.17 6.02 13.70
C TYR A 453 11.46 5.21 13.43
N GLY A 454 12.18 4.84 14.50
CA GLY A 454 13.48 4.14 14.45
C GLY A 454 14.69 5.00 14.06
N HIS A 455 14.50 6.25 13.66
CA HIS A 455 15.54 7.15 13.16
C HIS A 455 15.86 8.25 14.20
N PRO A 456 17.11 8.74 14.27
CA PRO A 456 17.48 9.82 15.18
C PRO A 456 17.21 11.20 14.57
N TYR A 457 16.62 12.09 15.37
CA TYR A 457 16.28 13.48 15.04
C TYR A 457 16.90 14.41 16.11
N TYR A 458 17.23 15.65 15.75
CA TYR A 458 17.54 16.69 16.73
C TYR A 458 16.26 17.44 17.13
N LEU A 459 16.05 17.62 18.43
CA LEU A 459 15.13 18.64 18.93
C LEU A 459 15.82 20.00 18.77
N VAL A 460 15.39 20.77 17.78
CA VAL A 460 15.89 22.12 17.52
C VAL A 460 15.05 23.12 18.29
N LYS A 461 15.72 24.05 18.97
CA LYS A 461 15.15 25.25 19.56
C LYS A 461 15.40 26.42 18.62
N TRP A 462 14.33 27.14 18.32
CA TRP A 462 14.32 28.38 17.56
C TRP A 462 13.90 29.52 18.48
N LYS A 463 14.45 30.72 18.28
CA LYS A 463 14.19 31.93 19.08
C LYS A 463 13.50 32.96 18.21
N ARG A 464 12.47 33.64 18.73
CA ARG A 464 11.82 34.73 17.97
C ARG A 464 12.73 35.96 17.94
N GLY A 465 13.11 36.39 16.74
CA GLY A 465 13.98 37.55 16.51
C GLY A 465 13.30 38.87 16.86
N THR A 466 14.02 39.75 17.56
CA THR A 466 13.49 41.04 18.01
C THR A 466 13.66 42.13 16.95
N ARG A 467 12.88 42.07 15.86
CA ARG A 467 12.62 43.23 14.99
C ARG A 467 11.28 43.87 15.36
N GLY A 468 11.27 45.21 15.43
CA GLY A 468 10.26 45.97 16.17
C GLY A 468 8.89 45.99 15.51
N MET A 469 7.90 45.36 16.14
CA MET A 469 6.49 45.48 15.75
C MET A 469 5.86 46.73 16.38
N ASN A 470 6.10 47.89 15.76
CA ASN A 470 5.36 49.13 16.09
C ASN A 470 3.93 49.05 15.51
N SER A 471 3.07 48.26 16.13
CA SER A 471 1.62 48.24 15.87
C SER A 471 0.85 48.38 17.18
N ASN A 472 0.13 49.49 17.33
CA ASN A 472 -0.60 49.82 18.55
C ASN A 472 -1.82 48.91 18.75
N ILE A 473 -1.68 47.86 19.57
CA ILE A 473 -2.82 47.16 20.18
C ILE A 473 -2.77 47.39 21.69
N SER A 474 -3.62 48.30 22.17
CA SER A 474 -3.65 48.72 23.57
C SER A 474 -4.16 47.59 24.48
N SER A 475 -3.25 46.97 25.23
CA SER A 475 -3.58 45.90 26.17
C SER A 475 -4.21 46.45 27.44
N LYS A 476 -5.53 46.66 27.44
CA LYS A 476 -6.29 46.91 28.67
C LYS A 476 -6.23 45.67 29.57
N LYS A 477 -5.53 45.77 30.70
CA LYS A 477 -5.67 44.80 31.80
C LYS A 477 -7.11 44.86 32.36
N PRO A 478 -7.76 43.73 32.67
CA PRO A 478 -8.86 43.73 33.62
C PRO A 478 -8.33 44.04 35.03
N VAL A 479 -9.13 44.75 35.83
CA VAL A 479 -8.88 44.99 37.26
C VAL A 479 -9.79 44.04 38.05
N THR A 480 -9.27 43.46 39.14
CA THR A 480 -10.00 42.55 40.03
C THR A 480 -10.40 43.26 41.32
N GLU A 481 -11.69 43.60 41.45
CA GLU A 481 -12.40 44.01 42.67
C GLU A 481 -13.90 44.07 42.30
N GLY A 482 -14.88 43.61 43.08
CA GLY A 482 -14.84 42.91 44.36
C GLY A 482 -16.14 42.12 44.61
N GLU A 483 -16.33 41.56 45.80
CA GLU A 483 -17.44 40.66 46.13
C GLU A 483 -18.75 41.37 46.51
N THR A 484 -19.89 40.84 46.07
CA THR A 484 -21.19 40.95 46.77
C THR A 484 -21.95 39.63 46.65
N SER A 485 -22.71 39.26 47.67
CA SER A 485 -23.22 37.89 47.89
C SER A 485 -24.73 37.75 47.74
N SER A 486 -25.18 36.52 47.41
CA SER A 486 -26.53 35.98 47.58
C SER A 486 -27.62 36.62 46.70
N GLU A 487 -28.40 35.84 45.95
CA GLU A 487 -29.49 35.04 46.53
C GLU A 487 -29.71 33.70 45.79
N VAL A 488 -30.29 32.71 46.47
CA VAL A 488 -30.61 31.39 45.89
C VAL A 488 -32.11 31.32 45.61
N VAL A 489 -32.48 31.20 44.34
CA VAL A 489 -33.84 30.88 43.91
C VAL A 489 -33.80 29.57 43.15
N VAL A 490 -34.44 28.54 43.71
CA VAL A 490 -34.66 27.26 43.04
C VAL A 490 -35.99 27.33 42.30
N LEU A 491 -35.94 27.16 40.98
CA LEU A 491 -37.07 26.74 40.15
C LEU A 491 -36.52 25.75 39.10
N ASP A 492 -37.25 24.66 38.90
CA ASP A 492 -36.88 23.53 38.05
C ASP A 492 -37.38 23.71 36.60
N GLU A 493 -37.40 22.61 35.83
CA GLU A 493 -38.01 22.43 34.49
C GLU A 493 -37.14 22.78 33.25
N ASP A 494 -36.31 21.78 32.88
CA ASP A 494 -36.19 21.18 31.55
C ASP A 494 -35.98 22.05 30.29
N ASP A 495 -34.73 22.12 29.81
CA ASP A 495 -34.38 22.12 28.38
C ASP A 495 -32.98 21.47 28.18
N GLU A 496 -32.88 20.36 27.43
CA GLU A 496 -31.60 19.64 27.20
C GLU A 496 -30.75 20.31 26.11
N GLU A 497 -29.98 21.35 26.47
CA GLU A 497 -28.92 21.89 25.59
C GLU A 497 -27.67 20.97 25.63
N ASP A 498 -27.71 19.93 24.79
CA ASP A 498 -26.70 18.86 24.67
C ASP A 498 -25.28 19.40 24.46
N THR A 499 -24.54 19.50 25.57
CA THR A 499 -23.36 20.37 25.68
C THR A 499 -22.13 19.70 25.05
N VAL A 500 -21.25 20.50 24.41
CA VAL A 500 -20.16 19.97 23.56
C VAL A 500 -19.04 19.27 24.34
N VAL A 501 -19.27 18.01 24.73
CA VAL A 501 -18.23 17.11 25.25
C VAL A 501 -17.38 16.61 24.06
N CYS A 502 -16.19 17.19 23.91
CA CYS A 502 -15.21 16.77 22.92
C CYS A 502 -14.51 15.47 23.35
N GLU A 503 -15.21 14.35 23.25
CA GLU A 503 -14.80 13.07 23.82
C GLU A 503 -13.69 12.38 22.99
N SER A 504 -12.52 12.16 23.61
CA SER A 504 -11.43 11.27 23.15
C SER A 504 -10.93 11.44 21.70
N SER A 505 -9.96 12.34 21.50
CA SER A 505 -9.23 12.48 20.23
C SER A 505 -8.16 11.39 20.03
N GLU A 506 -8.58 10.16 19.72
CA GLU A 506 -7.68 9.07 19.31
C GLU A 506 -7.79 8.74 17.81
N LEU A 507 -6.63 8.49 17.18
CA LEU A 507 -6.47 7.91 15.84
C LEU A 507 -7.01 8.70 14.63
N LEU A 508 -6.80 10.02 14.61
CA LEU A 508 -6.66 10.77 13.34
C LEU A 508 -5.18 10.91 12.95
N ASP A 509 -4.91 11.03 11.65
CA ASP A 509 -3.57 10.94 11.02
C ASP A 509 -2.70 12.21 11.22
N GLU A 510 -2.86 12.89 12.35
CA GLU A 510 -2.20 14.16 12.64
C GLU A 510 -0.70 14.01 12.99
N PRO A 511 0.15 14.98 12.62
CA PRO A 511 1.53 15.06 13.08
C PRO A 511 1.61 15.64 14.50
N ASP A 512 2.62 15.20 15.26
CA ASP A 512 2.94 15.75 16.58
C ASP A 512 3.09 17.28 16.53
N VAL A 513 2.46 17.94 17.49
CA VAL A 513 2.35 19.40 17.55
C VAL A 513 3.68 20.05 17.98
N PRO A 514 4.24 20.99 17.19
CA PRO A 514 5.39 21.79 17.60
C PRO A 514 5.07 22.61 18.87
N GLN A 515 5.98 22.55 19.85
CA GLN A 515 5.77 23.19 21.15
C GLN A 515 6.30 24.63 21.13
N VAL A 516 5.45 25.57 21.50
CA VAL A 516 5.82 26.97 21.74
C VAL A 516 6.07 27.14 23.24
N LEU A 517 7.17 27.81 23.59
CA LEU A 517 7.58 28.08 24.97
C LEU A 517 7.84 29.57 25.14
N THR A 518 7.30 30.16 26.20
CA THR A 518 7.60 31.54 26.63
C THR A 518 8.48 31.50 27.87
N ASP A 519 9.66 32.10 27.79
CA ASP A 519 10.72 32.01 28.80
C ASP A 519 11.47 33.35 28.83
N ASP A 520 11.53 34.01 30.00
CA ASP A 520 12.06 35.38 30.21
C ASP A 520 11.67 36.41 29.14
N GLY A 521 10.38 36.41 28.74
CA GLY A 521 9.83 37.32 27.73
C GLY A 521 10.21 36.99 26.27
N CYS A 522 11.12 36.04 26.06
CA CYS A 522 11.43 35.49 24.75
C CYS A 522 10.38 34.43 24.37
N CYS A 523 10.00 34.41 23.10
CA CYS A 523 9.21 33.31 22.52
C CYS A 523 10.17 32.34 21.82
N PHE A 524 10.06 31.07 22.18
CA PHE A 524 10.83 29.98 21.61
C PHE A 524 9.90 28.94 20.98
N LEU A 525 10.41 28.27 19.96
CA LEU A 525 9.72 27.21 19.25
C LEU A 525 10.59 25.95 19.26
N LEU A 526 9.95 24.78 19.41
CA LEU A 526 10.59 23.47 19.35
C LEU A 526 10.07 22.64 18.19
N THR A 527 10.97 22.17 17.32
CA THR A 527 10.67 21.22 16.24
C THR A 527 11.62 20.02 16.27
N ASP A 528 11.22 18.91 15.65
CA ASP A 528 11.99 17.67 15.60
C ASP A 528 12.54 17.46 14.19
N GLU A 529 13.81 17.82 13.99
CA GLU A 529 14.45 17.96 12.68
C GLU A 529 15.41 16.81 12.37
N ASP A 530 15.62 16.52 11.09
CA ASP A 530 16.58 15.49 10.70
C ASP A 530 18.03 15.88 11.03
N ILE A 531 18.78 14.90 11.53
CA ILE A 531 20.19 15.10 11.91
C ILE A 531 21.06 15.47 10.71
N GLN A 532 20.89 14.86 9.54
CA GLN A 532 21.74 15.18 8.38
C GLN A 532 21.44 16.59 7.88
N LEU A 533 20.15 16.94 7.81
CA LEU A 533 19.68 18.25 7.37
C LEU A 533 20.18 19.40 8.27
N VAL A 534 20.06 19.26 9.60
CA VAL A 534 20.61 20.24 10.56
C VAL A 534 22.15 20.25 10.57
N SER A 535 22.80 19.09 10.37
CA SER A 535 24.27 19.04 10.27
C SER A 535 24.80 19.79 9.05
N ALA A 536 24.06 19.79 7.94
CA ALA A 536 24.40 20.52 6.73
C ALA A 536 24.13 22.03 6.86
N ALA A 537 23.00 22.43 7.45
CA ALA A 537 22.65 23.83 7.66
C ALA A 537 23.50 24.51 8.75
N PHE A 538 23.76 23.82 9.87
CA PHE A 538 24.44 24.37 11.05
C PHE A 538 25.60 23.45 11.53
N PRO A 539 26.67 23.27 10.73
CA PRO A 539 27.75 22.33 11.03
C PRO A 539 28.55 22.72 12.29
N LYS A 540 28.74 24.01 12.56
CA LYS A 540 29.50 24.51 13.73
C LYS A 540 28.78 24.19 15.04
N ASP A 541 27.49 24.51 15.11
CA ASP A 541 26.64 24.30 16.28
C ASP A 541 26.35 22.81 16.52
N THR A 542 26.22 22.04 15.44
CA THR A 542 26.17 20.58 15.49
C THR A 542 27.45 19.98 16.07
N ALA A 543 28.63 20.43 15.62
CA ALA A 543 29.91 19.98 16.17
C ALA A 543 30.06 20.34 17.66
N ARG A 544 29.67 21.56 18.07
CA ARG A 544 29.62 21.98 19.48
C ARG A 544 28.74 21.06 20.31
N PHE A 545 27.51 20.80 19.85
CA PHE A 545 26.56 19.93 20.55
C PHE A 545 27.10 18.49 20.67
N GLN A 546 27.68 17.92 19.61
CA GLN A 546 28.25 16.57 19.65
C GLN A 546 29.41 16.45 20.65
N GLU A 547 30.31 17.44 20.69
CA GLU A 547 31.42 17.43 21.65
C GLU A 547 30.94 17.59 23.10
N GLU A 548 29.93 18.43 23.34
CA GLU A 548 29.27 18.49 24.64
C GLU A 548 28.70 17.13 25.09
N GLN A 549 28.09 16.35 24.19
CA GLN A 549 27.60 15.00 24.53
C GLN A 549 28.75 14.05 24.85
N ARG A 550 29.84 14.05 24.07
CA ARG A 550 31.05 13.24 24.37
C ARG A 550 31.63 13.59 25.74
N LEU A 551 31.71 14.87 26.09
CA LEU A 551 32.19 15.34 27.40
C LEU A 551 31.23 14.96 28.55
N LYS A 552 29.91 14.97 28.32
CA LYS A 552 28.90 14.49 29.28
C LYS A 552 29.01 12.97 29.50
N GLU A 553 29.21 12.20 28.43
CA GLU A 553 29.48 10.75 28.51
C GLU A 553 30.81 10.39 29.18
N ALA A 554 31.89 11.10 28.88
CA ALA A 554 33.19 10.86 29.52
C ALA A 554 33.11 11.08 31.04
N LYS A 555 32.40 12.14 31.46
CA LYS A 555 32.13 12.43 32.88
C LYS A 555 31.23 11.37 33.54
N SER A 556 30.23 10.81 32.84
CA SER A 556 29.38 9.74 33.39
C SER A 556 30.13 8.40 33.50
N LYS A 557 30.92 8.02 32.49
CA LYS A 557 31.80 6.84 32.50
C LYS A 557 32.87 6.93 33.60
N SER A 558 33.45 8.12 33.83
CA SER A 558 34.37 8.38 34.94
C SER A 558 33.70 8.25 36.32
N ARG A 559 32.47 8.75 36.50
CA ARG A 559 31.71 8.55 37.74
C ARG A 559 31.39 7.07 37.98
N LYS A 560 30.95 6.34 36.95
CA LYS A 560 30.55 4.93 37.05
C LYS A 560 31.73 4.00 37.36
N SER A 561 32.92 4.30 36.84
CA SER A 561 34.17 3.56 37.15
C SER A 561 34.70 3.86 38.56
N LYS A 562 34.52 5.09 39.08
CA LYS A 562 34.83 5.39 40.49
C LYS A 562 33.90 4.67 41.46
N SER A 563 32.60 4.55 41.16
CA SER A 563 31.67 3.79 42.01
C SER A 563 31.90 2.27 42.03
N SER A 564 32.58 1.70 41.03
CA SER A 564 32.97 0.28 41.02
C SER A 564 34.33 0.01 41.69
N ALA A 565 35.08 1.05 42.07
CA ALA A 565 36.38 0.92 42.72
C ALA A 565 36.31 1.09 44.26
N SER A 566 35.11 1.28 44.83
CA SER A 566 34.89 1.60 46.24
C SER A 566 33.91 0.64 46.90
N SER A 567 34.28 -0.64 47.01
CA SER A 567 33.51 -1.66 47.74
C SER A 567 34.41 -2.63 48.52
N SER A 568 35.15 -2.10 49.49
CA SER A 568 35.75 -2.85 50.61
C SER A 568 35.72 -1.97 51.86
N PHE A 569 35.74 -2.60 53.04
CA PHE A 569 35.51 -2.02 54.38
C PHE A 569 34.05 -1.69 54.76
N GLU A 570 33.43 -2.72 55.36
CA GLU A 570 32.59 -2.76 56.58
C GLU A 570 31.62 -1.62 56.97
N THR A 571 30.53 -2.03 57.63
CA THR A 571 29.47 -1.16 58.16
C THR A 571 29.21 -1.43 59.64
N PRO A 572 28.59 -0.46 60.36
CA PRO A 572 27.54 -0.87 61.29
C PRO A 572 26.26 -0.01 61.21
N LYS A 573 25.17 -0.68 60.82
CA LYS A 573 23.77 -0.55 61.31
C LYS A 573 23.15 0.85 61.53
N GLY A 574 22.26 1.24 60.61
CA GLY A 574 21.16 2.20 60.79
C GLY A 574 20.03 1.92 59.78
N PRO A 575 18.74 2.17 60.08
CA PRO A 575 17.63 1.63 59.28
C PRO A 575 17.29 2.42 57.99
N ARG A 576 16.76 1.70 56.99
CA ARG A 576 16.15 2.21 55.74
C ARG A 576 14.62 2.36 55.93
N PRO A 577 13.87 3.12 55.10
CA PRO A 577 13.58 2.79 53.69
C PRO A 577 13.64 4.06 52.77
N THR A 578 13.28 4.12 51.48
CA THR A 578 12.58 3.20 50.54
C THR A 578 13.03 3.49 49.10
N GLY A 579 12.79 2.57 48.14
CA GLY A 579 12.58 2.94 46.73
C GLY A 579 13.81 3.02 45.81
N VAL A 580 14.32 1.86 45.36
CA VAL A 580 15.20 1.77 44.17
C VAL A 580 14.44 1.02 43.08
N GLN A 581 14.13 1.70 41.96
CA GLN A 581 13.51 1.07 40.80
C GLN A 581 14.61 0.50 39.89
N LEU A 582 14.74 -0.83 39.86
CA LEU A 582 15.67 -1.53 38.97
C LEU A 582 15.08 -1.65 37.55
N SER A 583 15.96 -1.69 36.55
CA SER A 583 15.60 -1.82 35.14
C SER A 583 15.16 -3.24 34.80
N ILE A 584 13.91 -3.41 34.35
CA ILE A 584 13.46 -4.63 33.68
C ILE A 584 13.75 -4.50 32.18
N THR A 585 14.85 -5.14 31.78
CA THR A 585 14.93 -5.80 30.47
C THR A 585 14.38 -7.23 30.60
N GLU A 586 14.20 -7.92 29.47
CA GLU A 586 13.68 -9.30 29.35
C GLU A 586 12.17 -9.47 29.60
N PHE A 587 11.39 -9.58 28.53
CA PHE A 587 10.04 -10.18 28.59
C PHE A 587 9.65 -10.85 27.26
N TYR A 588 10.19 -12.05 26.98
CA TYR A 588 9.67 -12.93 25.93
C TYR A 588 10.10 -14.40 26.14
N ARG A 589 9.22 -15.24 26.69
CA ARG A 589 8.93 -16.59 26.13
C ARG A 589 7.69 -17.27 26.73
N SER A 590 6.91 -17.84 25.83
CA SER A 590 5.68 -18.61 26.03
C SER A 590 5.92 -19.99 26.69
N LYS A 591 4.95 -20.52 27.47
CA LYS A 591 4.28 -21.81 27.16
C LYS A 591 3.08 -22.21 28.05
N LYS A 592 2.08 -22.80 27.35
CA LYS A 592 1.00 -23.76 27.70
C LYS A 592 0.81 -24.33 29.13
N GLY A 593 -0.48 -24.44 29.50
CA GLY A 593 -1.16 -25.52 30.25
C GLY A 593 -2.63 -25.12 30.51
N LEU A 594 -3.73 -25.81 30.16
CA LEU A 594 -4.19 -27.22 30.12
C LEU A 594 -5.13 -27.60 31.29
N ASN A 595 -6.45 -27.51 31.06
CA ASN A 595 -7.58 -28.39 31.45
C ASN A 595 -8.92 -27.70 31.05
N ILE A 596 -10.00 -28.32 30.51
CA ILE A 596 -10.80 -29.53 30.87
C ILE A 596 -11.63 -29.26 32.14
N GLU A 597 -12.98 -29.26 32.17
CA GLU A 597 -14.09 -29.36 31.18
C GLU A 597 -15.39 -28.72 31.80
N SER A 598 -16.66 -28.69 31.34
CA SER A 598 -17.51 -29.20 30.21
C SER A 598 -18.74 -28.24 30.02
N GLY A 599 -19.80 -28.39 29.19
CA GLY A 599 -20.11 -29.34 28.11
C GLY A 599 -21.61 -29.80 28.01
N LYS A 600 -22.59 -28.95 27.57
CA LYS A 600 -24.00 -29.36 27.26
C LYS A 600 -24.73 -28.46 26.22
N LYS A 601 -25.71 -29.04 25.49
CA LYS A 601 -26.76 -28.36 24.67
C LYS A 601 -28.12 -28.40 25.43
N PRO A 602 -29.15 -27.57 25.09
CA PRO A 602 -30.08 -27.74 23.93
C PRO A 602 -30.00 -26.54 22.95
N VAL A 603 -30.52 -26.49 21.70
CA VAL A 603 -31.74 -27.00 21.01
C VAL A 603 -33.02 -26.22 21.35
N GLY A 604 -33.61 -25.58 20.34
CA GLY A 604 -34.92 -24.91 20.41
C GLY A 604 -35.29 -24.30 19.05
N GLU A 605 -36.47 -24.66 18.53
CA GLU A 605 -37.01 -24.17 17.25
C GLU A 605 -37.99 -22.99 17.47
N GLY A 606 -38.31 -22.23 16.42
CA GLY A 606 -39.30 -21.16 16.51
C GLY A 606 -39.59 -20.48 15.17
N GLN A 607 -40.71 -20.82 14.55
CA GLN A 607 -41.23 -20.19 13.33
C GLN A 607 -42.23 -19.08 13.67
N SER A 608 -42.33 -18.05 12.83
CA SER A 608 -43.59 -17.65 12.14
C SER A 608 -43.46 -16.27 11.48
N ALA A 609 -44.35 -15.99 10.53
CA ALA A 609 -44.43 -14.72 9.81
C ALA A 609 -45.81 -14.06 10.01
N LYS A 610 -45.93 -12.78 9.65
CA LYS A 610 -47.22 -12.19 9.23
C LYS A 610 -47.06 -10.93 8.38
N GLU A 611 -48.06 -10.68 7.56
CA GLU A 611 -48.14 -9.58 6.60
C GLU A 611 -48.80 -8.33 7.22
N GLY A 612 -48.66 -7.18 6.56
CA GLY A 612 -49.36 -5.94 6.88
C GLY A 612 -49.18 -4.88 5.79
N SER A 613 -50.28 -4.38 5.21
CA SER A 613 -50.25 -3.65 3.93
C SER A 613 -50.64 -2.17 4.03
N ARG A 614 -49.77 -1.31 3.48
CA ARG A 614 -50.03 -0.02 2.79
C ARG A 614 -50.95 1.01 3.47
N LYS A 615 -50.39 2.20 3.71
CA LYS A 615 -50.97 3.48 3.24
C LYS A 615 -49.86 4.33 2.63
N ALA A 616 -50.20 5.18 1.67
CA ALA A 616 -49.24 5.94 0.86
C ALA A 616 -49.30 7.45 1.16
N SER A 617 -48.14 8.09 1.14
CA SER A 617 -47.98 9.53 0.92
C SER A 617 -46.66 9.79 0.19
N ASP A 618 -46.59 10.92 -0.50
CA ASP A 618 -45.57 11.28 -1.49
C ASP A 618 -44.20 11.62 -0.86
N ARG A 619 -43.08 11.22 -1.52
CA ARG A 619 -41.70 11.79 -1.41
C ARG A 619 -40.58 10.93 -2.02
N ASP A 620 -39.67 11.61 -2.73
CA ASP A 620 -38.28 11.27 -3.10
C ASP A 620 -38.03 9.96 -3.89
N LEU A 621 -37.73 10.12 -5.19
CA LEU A 621 -37.26 9.06 -6.09
C LEU A 621 -35.97 8.34 -5.62
N ASN A 622 -35.17 8.97 -4.75
CA ASN A 622 -33.96 8.38 -4.15
C ASN A 622 -34.22 7.25 -3.13
N LYS A 623 -35.48 6.89 -2.85
CA LYS A 623 -35.84 5.84 -1.86
C LYS A 623 -36.19 4.48 -2.46
N SER A 624 -36.25 4.35 -3.79
CA SER A 624 -36.64 3.11 -4.50
C SER A 624 -35.67 1.93 -4.32
N LEU A 625 -34.36 2.19 -4.14
CA LEU A 625 -33.35 1.14 -4.02
C LEU A 625 -33.48 0.33 -2.72
N PRO A 626 -33.45 -1.01 -2.74
CA PRO A 626 -33.50 -1.85 -1.54
C PRO A 626 -32.43 -1.50 -0.50
N LYS A 627 -32.71 -1.77 0.79
CA LYS A 627 -31.74 -1.53 1.89
C LYS A 627 -30.43 -2.32 1.73
N SER A 628 -30.44 -3.43 1.00
CA SER A 628 -29.25 -4.20 0.60
C SER A 628 -28.39 -3.45 -0.42
N VAL A 629 -29.01 -2.92 -1.49
CA VAL A 629 -28.35 -2.12 -2.53
C VAL A 629 -27.78 -0.83 -1.93
N ARG A 630 -28.55 -0.12 -1.10
CA ARG A 630 -28.07 1.07 -0.37
C ARG A 630 -26.95 0.80 0.63
N ARG A 631 -26.68 -0.46 1.00
CA ARG A 631 -25.46 -0.84 1.73
C ARG A 631 -24.30 -1.12 0.77
N ARG A 632 -24.49 -1.88 -0.32
CA ARG A 632 -23.41 -2.20 -1.29
C ARG A 632 -22.82 -0.98 -2.00
N ILE A 633 -23.60 0.08 -2.24
CA ILE A 633 -23.13 1.36 -2.81
C ILE A 633 -21.98 2.03 -2.00
N LEU A 634 -21.65 1.49 -0.81
CA LEU A 634 -20.54 1.96 0.05
C LEU A 634 -19.37 0.96 0.20
N PHE A 635 -19.41 -0.22 -0.46
CA PHE A 635 -18.48 -1.32 -0.16
C PHE A 635 -17.74 -1.96 -1.36
N ASP A 636 -18.09 -1.61 -2.60
CA ASP A 636 -17.36 -1.98 -3.83
C ASP A 636 -17.16 -0.73 -4.71
#